data_AF-A0A6L7QIU4-F1
#
_entry.id   AF-A0A6L7QIU4-F1
#
_cell.length_a   1.000
_cell.length_b   1.000
_cell.length_c   1.000
_cell.angle_alpha   90.00
_cell.angle_beta   90.00
_cell.angle_gamma   90.00
#
_symmetry.space_group_name_H-M   'P 1'
#
loop_
_entity.id
_entity.type
_entity.pdbx_description
1 polymer ?
#
loop_
_entity_poly.entity_id
_entity_poly.type
_entity_poly.pdbx_seq_one_letter_code
_entity_poly.pdbx_strand_id
1 'polypeptide(L)'
;MTSTLTNQQIADYRANGYLIIRDVVSSQETSELRSIVQRVARAGAYPSFLKYPTPGKYTISGNRIAEPGLSPIAEHPAVVDAVEAILGQPAHLTAYVAYLRSPGDKGGGAHCDYKRWRPVGSSMRWLFAIIPLNDFNREYGPLLVSPGSHKLAQVIDPDAHILDLTRPDKEQLPDFIDPELKAGDLLLMDMHTWHKAPGGTTSDDRVGIFNKYCAVNAPPAAGYYPYDCTAYEALSDAGKRLIPLHFDQPITDTRLLIEATSGSESWYFLASIDGNGSWELPGGTGWEEEKVGWDVGARIGSLQSLVKNQLNIDIPWASYIEDVATDGGVSRVYGYADAEVDRGSLGDGDWFTQDQLLNMFGESHAICRAVSTWHREDLIRGRGKAVSQSRQQFE
;
A
#
# COMPACT_ATOMS: atom_id res chain seq x y z
N MET A 1 17.11 -1.21 -23.77
CA MET A 1 17.82 -2.42 -23.29
C MET A 1 17.13 -2.83 -22.00
N THR A 2 16.65 -4.07 -21.90
CA THR A 2 16.15 -4.65 -20.65
C THR A 2 17.34 -4.91 -19.73
N SER A 3 17.64 -3.96 -18.84
CA SER A 3 18.74 -4.12 -17.88
C SER A 3 18.28 -5.00 -16.73
N THR A 4 18.46 -6.31 -16.86
CA THR A 4 18.33 -7.24 -15.73
C THR A 4 19.35 -6.89 -14.65
N LEU A 5 18.92 -6.76 -13.41
CA LEU A 5 19.81 -6.50 -12.27
C LEU A 5 20.82 -7.63 -12.10
N THR A 6 22.08 -7.28 -11.82
CA THR A 6 23.11 -8.27 -11.48
C THR A 6 22.87 -8.86 -10.09
N ASN A 7 23.38 -10.07 -9.84
CA ASN A 7 23.34 -10.69 -8.51
C ASN A 7 23.98 -9.80 -7.43
N GLN A 8 25.02 -9.03 -7.80
CA GLN A 8 25.64 -8.09 -6.87
C GLN A 8 24.70 -6.94 -6.51
N GLN A 9 24.01 -6.34 -7.48
CA GLN A 9 23.03 -5.29 -7.22
C GLN A 9 21.87 -5.77 -6.32
N ILE A 10 21.41 -7.00 -6.53
CA ILE A 10 20.39 -7.62 -5.66
C ILE A 10 20.94 -7.85 -4.26
N ALA A 11 22.18 -8.33 -4.13
CA ALA A 11 22.85 -8.50 -2.84
C ALA A 11 23.03 -7.16 -2.10
N ASP A 12 23.41 -6.11 -2.83
CA ASP A 12 23.57 -4.74 -2.29
C ASP A 12 22.22 -4.20 -1.80
N TYR A 13 21.14 -4.40 -2.55
CA TYR A 13 19.79 -4.05 -2.10
C TYR A 13 19.43 -4.77 -0.81
N ARG A 14 19.64 -6.09 -0.73
CA ARG A 14 19.33 -6.89 0.48
C ARG A 14 20.19 -6.46 1.68
N ALA A 15 21.44 -6.10 1.44
CA ALA A 15 22.37 -5.65 2.46
C ALA A 15 21.98 -4.27 3.01
N ASN A 16 21.66 -3.32 2.12
CA ASN A 16 21.55 -1.90 2.44
C ASN A 16 20.11 -1.39 2.54
N GLY A 17 19.12 -2.11 2.02
CA GLY A 17 17.71 -1.70 1.96
C GLY A 17 17.41 -0.73 0.84
N TYR A 18 18.37 -0.48 -0.06
CA TYR A 18 18.18 0.32 -1.25
C TYR A 18 19.22 -0.02 -2.34
N LEU A 19 18.90 0.37 -3.58
CA LEU A 19 19.77 0.22 -4.75
C LEU A 19 19.58 1.43 -5.66
N ILE A 20 20.68 1.93 -6.23
CA ILE A 20 20.65 3.00 -7.24
C ILE A 20 21.02 2.41 -8.59
N ILE A 21 20.23 2.71 -9.61
CA ILE A 21 20.51 2.42 -11.00
C ILE A 21 20.65 3.76 -11.70
N ARG A 22 21.84 4.02 -12.26
CA ARG A 22 22.16 5.33 -12.84
C ARG A 22 21.59 5.47 -14.25
N ASP A 23 21.21 6.70 -14.60
CA ASP A 23 20.84 7.08 -15.97
C ASP A 23 19.73 6.20 -16.59
N VAL A 24 18.71 5.85 -15.82
CA VAL A 24 17.58 5.01 -16.27
C VAL A 24 16.63 5.78 -17.19
N VAL A 25 16.42 7.06 -16.90
CA VAL A 25 15.54 7.96 -17.67
C VAL A 25 16.39 9.05 -18.30
N SER A 26 16.19 9.33 -19.58
CA SER A 26 17.02 10.29 -20.30
C SER A 26 16.85 11.73 -19.80
N SER A 27 17.83 12.58 -20.09
CA SER A 27 17.76 14.02 -19.79
C SER A 27 16.58 14.72 -20.47
N GLN A 28 16.18 14.26 -21.65
CA GLN A 28 15.00 14.77 -22.35
C GLN A 28 13.72 14.37 -21.61
N GLU A 29 13.52 13.08 -21.34
CA GLU A 29 12.34 12.56 -20.65
C GLU A 29 12.19 13.17 -19.26
N THR A 30 13.29 13.29 -18.50
CA THR A 30 13.26 13.94 -17.18
C THR A 30 12.87 15.40 -17.24
N SER A 31 13.37 16.16 -18.23
CA SER A 31 13.01 17.56 -18.42
C SER A 31 11.54 17.75 -18.83
N GLU A 32 11.04 16.90 -19.74
CA GLU A 32 9.64 16.89 -20.16
C GLU A 32 8.71 16.54 -18.99
N LEU A 33 9.00 15.46 -18.27
CA LEU A 33 8.22 15.03 -17.11
C LEU A 33 8.24 16.05 -15.98
N ARG A 34 9.39 16.68 -15.72
CA ARG A 34 9.49 17.79 -14.75
C ARG A 34 8.56 18.93 -15.10
N SER A 35 8.54 19.32 -16.38
CA SER A 35 7.68 20.41 -16.88
C SER A 35 6.20 20.06 -16.73
N ILE A 36 5.82 18.81 -16.98
CA ILE A 36 4.45 18.31 -16.76
C ILE A 36 4.09 18.38 -15.27
N VAL A 37 4.93 17.85 -14.39
CA VAL A 37 4.69 17.86 -12.93
C VAL A 37 4.56 19.29 -12.41
N GLN A 38 5.42 20.22 -12.84
CA GLN A 38 5.31 21.64 -12.49
C GLN A 38 4.01 22.26 -12.99
N ARG A 39 3.62 22.01 -14.24
CA ARG A 39 2.37 22.50 -14.81
C ARG A 39 1.15 21.99 -14.04
N VAL A 40 1.10 20.69 -13.77
CA VAL A 40 -0.01 20.04 -13.04
C VAL A 40 -0.08 20.55 -11.60
N ALA A 41 1.07 20.67 -10.91
CA ALA A 41 1.12 21.25 -9.57
C ALA A 41 0.62 22.70 -9.58
N ARG A 42 1.13 23.55 -10.48
CA ARG A 42 0.72 24.97 -10.59
C ARG A 42 -0.76 25.16 -10.91
N ALA A 43 -1.39 24.16 -11.53
CA ALA A 43 -2.83 24.13 -11.78
C ALA A 43 -3.68 23.73 -10.55
N GLY A 44 -3.06 23.46 -9.39
CA GLY A 44 -3.76 23.17 -8.14
C GLY A 44 -4.04 21.69 -7.89
N ALA A 45 -3.28 20.77 -8.50
CA ALA A 45 -3.41 19.33 -8.28
C ALA A 45 -2.80 18.87 -6.94
N TYR A 46 -3.23 19.48 -5.83
CA TYR A 46 -2.80 19.21 -4.46
C TYR A 46 -3.91 19.61 -3.46
N PRO A 47 -3.84 19.24 -2.17
CA PRO A 47 -4.88 19.57 -1.20
C PRO A 47 -5.15 21.08 -1.06
N SER A 48 -6.43 21.46 -0.90
CA SER A 48 -6.90 22.86 -0.93
C SER A 48 -6.33 23.80 0.13
N PHE A 49 -5.72 23.26 1.21
CA PHE A 49 -5.06 24.06 2.24
C PHE A 49 -3.68 24.58 1.83
N LEU A 50 -3.11 24.07 0.73
CA LEU A 50 -1.88 24.62 0.13
C LEU A 50 -2.24 25.53 -1.05
N LYS A 51 -1.35 26.48 -1.35
CA LYS A 51 -1.44 27.31 -2.55
C LYS A 51 -0.05 27.60 -3.08
N TYR A 52 0.26 27.07 -4.25
CA TYR A 52 1.48 27.39 -4.97
C TYR A 52 1.56 28.91 -5.26
N PRO A 53 2.72 29.58 -5.07
CA PRO A 53 4.04 29.03 -4.76
C PRO A 53 4.45 29.07 -3.28
N THR A 54 3.53 29.09 -2.31
CA THR A 54 3.89 29.09 -0.88
C THR A 54 4.89 27.96 -0.58
N PRO A 55 5.94 28.18 0.24
CA PRO A 55 6.89 27.12 0.58
C PRO A 55 6.20 25.86 1.08
N GLY A 56 6.44 24.72 0.42
CA GLY A 56 5.83 23.46 0.82
C GLY A 56 6.00 22.32 -0.18
N LYS A 57 5.45 21.16 0.21
CA LYS A 57 5.41 19.95 -0.61
C LYS A 57 4.03 19.79 -1.26
N TYR A 58 4.00 19.89 -2.57
CA TYR A 58 2.85 19.66 -3.43
C TYR A 58 2.87 18.22 -3.93
N THR A 59 1.75 17.51 -3.74
CA THR A 59 1.64 16.07 -4.01
C THR A 59 0.60 15.84 -5.10
N ILE A 60 1.03 15.28 -6.23
CA ILE A 60 0.17 14.80 -7.31
C ILE A 60 0.16 13.27 -7.18
N SER A 61 -0.99 12.67 -6.90
CA SER A 61 -1.04 11.26 -6.48
C SER A 61 -2.27 10.53 -6.98
N GLY A 62 -2.19 9.20 -6.94
CA GLY A 62 -3.32 8.30 -7.21
C GLY A 62 -3.84 8.48 -8.63
N ASN A 63 -5.15 8.74 -8.77
CA ASN A 63 -5.83 8.86 -10.07
C ASN A 63 -5.32 10.02 -10.95
N ARG A 64 -4.51 10.94 -10.40
CA ARG A 64 -3.79 11.95 -11.19
C ARG A 64 -2.75 11.35 -12.12
N ILE A 65 -2.43 10.06 -12.03
CA ILE A 65 -1.68 9.35 -13.06
C ILE A 65 -2.26 9.53 -14.47
N ALA A 66 -3.58 9.77 -14.57
CA ALA A 66 -4.27 10.03 -15.83
C ALA A 66 -4.01 11.42 -16.45
N GLU A 67 -3.33 12.32 -15.74
CA GLU A 67 -2.95 13.61 -16.33
C GLU A 67 -2.01 13.37 -17.53
N PRO A 68 -2.23 14.04 -18.68
CA PRO A 68 -1.48 13.77 -19.90
C PRO A 68 0.04 13.80 -19.71
N GLY A 69 0.69 12.67 -20.01
CA GLY A 69 2.13 12.46 -19.93
C GLY A 69 2.67 12.00 -18.58
N LEU A 70 1.82 11.77 -17.56
CA LEU A 70 2.25 11.24 -16.26
C LEU A 70 2.30 9.71 -16.19
N SER A 71 1.37 9.00 -16.85
CA SER A 71 1.30 7.54 -16.78
C SER A 71 2.54 6.78 -17.29
N PRO A 72 3.26 7.20 -18.35
CA PRO A 72 4.32 6.37 -18.93
C PRO A 72 5.45 6.01 -17.96
N ILE A 73 5.75 6.89 -16.98
CA ILE A 73 6.83 6.61 -16.01
C ILE A 73 6.45 5.50 -15.03
N ALA A 74 5.16 5.30 -14.77
CA ALA A 74 4.69 4.26 -13.85
C ALA A 74 4.81 2.85 -14.45
N GLU A 75 4.86 2.74 -15.78
CA GLU A 75 5.01 1.49 -16.53
C GLU A 75 6.33 1.42 -17.30
N HIS A 76 7.29 2.31 -17.00
CA HIS A 76 8.56 2.36 -17.71
C HIS A 76 9.30 1.00 -17.57
N PRO A 77 9.65 0.30 -18.68
CA PRO A 77 10.14 -1.07 -18.60
C PRO A 77 11.36 -1.24 -17.70
N ALA A 78 12.35 -0.35 -17.78
CA ALA A 78 13.53 -0.42 -16.93
C ALA A 78 13.23 -0.21 -15.43
N VAL A 79 12.12 0.47 -15.10
CA VAL A 79 11.67 0.66 -13.71
C VAL A 79 10.95 -0.61 -13.25
N VAL A 80 9.95 -1.06 -14.01
CA VAL A 80 9.14 -2.24 -13.66
C VAL A 80 10.00 -3.50 -13.61
N ASP A 81 10.88 -3.72 -14.58
CA ASP A 81 11.80 -4.87 -14.60
C ASP A 81 12.70 -4.89 -13.36
N ALA A 82 13.21 -3.73 -12.95
CA ALA A 82 14.08 -3.62 -11.78
C ALA A 82 13.30 -3.81 -10.46
N VAL A 83 12.09 -3.27 -10.38
CA VAL A 83 11.14 -3.50 -9.26
C VAL A 83 10.84 -4.99 -9.12
N GLU A 84 10.47 -5.66 -10.21
CA GLU A 84 10.10 -7.08 -10.22
C GLU A 84 11.30 -8.00 -9.96
N ALA A 85 12.50 -7.62 -10.41
CA ALA A 85 13.73 -8.32 -10.07
C ALA A 85 14.03 -8.28 -8.56
N ILE A 86 13.80 -7.13 -7.90
CA ILE A 86 13.96 -7.01 -6.45
C ILE A 86 12.85 -7.75 -5.69
N LEU A 87 11.60 -7.59 -6.11
CA LEU A 87 10.46 -8.28 -5.50
C LEU A 87 10.50 -9.79 -5.75
N GLY A 88 11.18 -10.26 -6.79
CA GLY A 88 11.28 -11.66 -7.19
C GLY A 88 10.00 -12.22 -7.84
N GLN A 89 9.10 -11.34 -8.30
CA GLN A 89 7.79 -11.66 -8.87
C GLN A 89 7.18 -10.44 -9.56
N PRO A 90 6.09 -10.60 -10.32
CA PRO A 90 5.35 -9.48 -10.87
C PRO A 90 4.89 -8.48 -9.80
N ALA A 91 4.72 -7.22 -10.20
CA ALA A 91 4.35 -6.13 -9.32
C ALA A 91 2.98 -5.53 -9.65
N HIS A 92 2.33 -4.96 -8.62
CA HIS A 92 1.22 -4.03 -8.75
C HIS A 92 1.65 -2.64 -8.29
N LEU A 93 1.19 -1.60 -8.98
CA LEU A 93 1.34 -0.20 -8.57
C LEU A 93 0.35 0.08 -7.43
N THR A 94 0.87 0.29 -6.23
CA THR A 94 0.05 0.67 -5.06
C THR A 94 -0.07 2.17 -4.89
N ALA A 95 0.88 2.93 -5.43
CA ALA A 95 0.81 4.39 -5.45
C ALA A 95 1.54 4.99 -6.65
N TYR A 96 0.83 5.85 -7.36
CA TYR A 96 1.44 6.87 -8.21
C TYR A 96 1.64 8.12 -7.38
N VAL A 97 2.87 8.66 -7.37
CA VAL A 97 3.17 9.91 -6.67
C VAL A 97 4.23 10.71 -7.42
N ALA A 98 3.92 11.96 -7.72
CA ALA A 98 4.90 12.98 -8.07
C ALA A 98 4.92 14.06 -6.99
N TYR A 99 6.12 14.44 -6.55
CA TYR A 99 6.32 15.53 -5.61
C TYR A 99 6.95 16.72 -6.31
N LEU A 100 6.39 17.90 -6.00
CA LEU A 100 7.04 19.19 -6.21
C LEU A 100 7.25 19.81 -4.83
N ARG A 101 8.50 20.10 -4.46
CA ARG A 101 8.83 20.91 -3.28
C ARG A 101 9.26 22.29 -3.78
N SER A 102 8.49 23.31 -3.42
CA SER A 102 8.78 24.69 -3.81
C SER A 102 9.95 25.27 -2.99
N PRO A 103 10.59 26.35 -3.47
CA PRO A 103 11.62 27.05 -2.73
C PRO A 103 11.21 27.41 -1.31
N GLY A 104 12.12 27.20 -0.36
CA GLY A 104 11.89 27.44 1.06
C GLY A 104 11.19 26.32 1.82
N ASP A 105 10.76 25.24 1.15
CA ASP A 105 10.28 24.03 1.83
C ASP A 105 11.34 23.49 2.81
N LYS A 106 10.90 23.14 4.02
CA LYS A 106 11.81 22.74 5.12
C LYS A 106 12.20 21.27 5.08
N GLY A 107 11.68 20.50 4.13
CA GLY A 107 11.92 19.06 4.06
C GLY A 107 11.01 18.26 5.00
N GLY A 108 11.41 17.03 5.28
CA GLY A 108 10.74 16.10 6.19
C GLY A 108 11.72 15.43 7.16
N GLY A 109 11.20 15.03 8.32
CA GLY A 109 11.94 14.28 9.33
C GLY A 109 12.23 12.83 8.92
N ALA A 110 13.08 12.17 9.71
CA ALA A 110 13.44 10.77 9.51
C ALA A 110 12.23 9.84 9.78
N HIS A 111 11.95 8.93 8.85
CA HIS A 111 10.88 7.93 8.96
C HIS A 111 11.14 6.75 8.01
N CYS A 112 10.42 5.64 8.23
CA CYS A 112 10.14 4.64 7.20
C CYS A 112 8.66 4.75 6.80
N ASP A 113 8.30 4.19 5.65
CA ASP A 113 6.96 4.36 5.07
C ASP A 113 6.08 3.12 5.11
N TYR A 114 6.54 2.03 5.73
CA TYR A 114 5.67 0.94 6.15
C TYR A 114 4.67 1.45 7.20
N LYS A 115 3.39 1.41 6.84
CA LYS A 115 2.27 1.94 7.64
C LYS A 115 1.07 1.02 7.50
N ARG A 116 0.77 0.26 8.55
CA ARG A 116 -0.26 -0.81 8.53
C ARG A 116 -1.69 -0.32 8.27
N TRP A 117 -1.95 0.97 8.39
CA TRP A 117 -3.26 1.59 8.17
C TRP A 117 -3.43 2.25 6.80
N ARG A 118 -2.43 2.09 5.91
CA ARG A 118 -2.32 2.82 4.65
C ARG A 118 -2.42 1.84 3.48
N PRO A 119 -3.40 1.98 2.57
CA PRO A 119 -3.45 1.19 1.33
C PRO A 119 -2.11 1.17 0.58
N VAL A 120 -1.47 2.34 0.47
CA VAL A 120 -0.20 2.49 -0.26
C VAL A 120 1.05 1.99 0.48
N GLY A 121 0.93 1.46 1.71
CA GLY A 121 2.09 1.20 2.57
C GLY A 121 1.97 0.04 3.55
N SER A 122 0.94 -0.79 3.43
CA SER A 122 0.64 -1.89 4.36
C SER A 122 0.89 -3.29 3.79
N SER A 123 1.42 -3.40 2.57
CA SER A 123 1.87 -4.70 2.02
C SER A 123 3.09 -5.20 2.78
N MET A 124 3.24 -6.53 2.88
CA MET A 124 4.43 -7.15 3.48
C MET A 124 5.62 -7.26 2.52
N ARG A 125 5.44 -6.93 1.24
CA ARG A 125 6.51 -6.96 0.23
C ARG A 125 6.29 -5.86 -0.80
N TRP A 126 6.78 -4.66 -0.50
CA TRP A 126 6.74 -3.53 -1.42
C TRP A 126 7.99 -2.66 -1.30
N LEU A 127 8.20 -1.84 -2.32
CA LEU A 127 9.32 -0.90 -2.37
C LEU A 127 8.93 0.40 -3.09
N PHE A 128 9.74 1.43 -2.88
CA PHE A 128 9.70 2.65 -3.68
C PHE A 128 10.52 2.51 -4.95
N ALA A 129 10.01 3.04 -6.05
CA ALA A 129 10.79 3.46 -7.20
C ALA A 129 10.82 4.99 -7.26
N ILE A 130 11.97 5.58 -6.93
CA ILE A 130 12.17 7.02 -6.84
C ILE A 130 13.02 7.49 -8.00
N ILE A 131 12.51 8.45 -8.77
CA ILE A 131 13.21 9.03 -9.92
C ILE A 131 13.29 10.55 -9.73
N PRO A 132 14.48 11.09 -9.44
CA PRO A 132 14.69 12.53 -9.42
C PRO A 132 14.53 13.11 -10.83
N LEU A 133 13.82 14.23 -10.95
CA LEU A 133 13.71 15.00 -12.20
C LEU A 133 14.59 16.28 -12.18
N ASN A 134 15.24 16.50 -11.04
CA ASN A 134 16.44 17.32 -10.87
C ASN A 134 17.38 16.60 -9.91
N ASP A 135 18.64 17.03 -9.88
CA ASP A 135 19.62 16.53 -8.92
C ASP A 135 19.12 16.73 -7.49
N PHE A 136 19.05 15.65 -6.71
CA PHE A 136 18.76 15.72 -5.28
C PHE A 136 20.06 15.98 -4.51
N ASN A 137 20.70 17.10 -4.81
CA ASN A 137 21.91 17.58 -4.14
C ASN A 137 21.57 18.50 -2.95
N ARG A 138 22.60 19.05 -2.30
CA ARG A 138 22.43 19.99 -1.16
C ARG A 138 21.63 21.24 -1.51
N GLU A 139 21.68 21.69 -2.77
CA GLU A 139 20.99 22.90 -3.22
C GLU A 139 19.48 22.65 -3.34
N TYR A 140 19.06 21.57 -4.00
CA TYR A 140 17.65 21.19 -4.12
C TYR A 140 17.09 20.52 -2.85
N GLY A 141 17.97 20.00 -2.00
CA GLY A 141 17.64 19.20 -0.83
C GLY A 141 17.73 17.71 -1.17
N PRO A 142 18.66 16.94 -0.56
CA PRO A 142 18.85 15.54 -0.90
C PRO A 142 17.70 14.64 -0.43
N LEU A 143 17.77 13.37 -0.82
CA LEU A 143 17.04 12.29 -0.17
C LEU A 143 18.05 11.40 0.53
N LEU A 144 18.20 11.59 1.83
CA LEU A 144 19.11 10.79 2.63
C LEU A 144 18.48 9.44 2.97
N VAL A 145 19.29 8.38 2.94
CA VAL A 145 18.90 7.01 3.32
C VAL A 145 19.77 6.53 4.48
N SER A 146 19.23 5.65 5.32
CA SER A 146 19.98 4.99 6.41
C SER A 146 20.22 3.53 6.01
N PRO A 147 21.41 3.18 5.47
CA PRO A 147 21.69 1.85 4.95
C PRO A 147 21.56 0.78 6.04
N GLY A 148 20.82 -0.30 5.77
CA GLY A 148 20.61 -1.42 6.70
C GLY A 148 19.49 -1.21 7.71
N SER A 149 18.90 -0.01 7.79
CA SER A 149 17.80 0.29 8.72
C SER A 149 16.51 -0.52 8.46
N HIS A 150 16.34 -1.07 7.25
CA HIS A 150 15.21 -1.96 6.93
C HIS A 150 15.20 -3.25 7.75
N LYS A 151 16.34 -3.63 8.32
CA LYS A 151 16.50 -4.83 9.16
C LYS A 151 16.08 -4.62 10.62
N LEU A 152 15.73 -3.39 11.02
CA LEU A 152 15.35 -3.06 12.39
C LEU A 152 13.93 -3.55 12.74
N ALA A 153 13.06 -3.68 11.75
CA ALA A 153 11.78 -4.38 11.89
C ALA A 153 11.95 -5.83 11.42
N GLN A 154 11.42 -6.78 12.18
CA GLN A 154 11.54 -8.20 11.89
C GLN A 154 10.17 -8.87 11.99
N VAL A 155 9.94 -9.88 11.15
CA VAL A 155 8.76 -10.74 11.26
C VAL A 155 8.84 -11.51 12.57
N ILE A 156 7.79 -11.43 13.38
CA ILE A 156 7.74 -12.04 14.72
C ILE A 156 7.70 -13.57 14.62
N ASP A 157 6.82 -14.09 13.75
CA ASP A 157 6.67 -15.51 13.46
C ASP A 157 6.57 -15.69 11.94
N PRO A 158 7.63 -16.19 11.27
CA PRO A 158 7.63 -16.40 9.82
C PRO A 158 6.68 -17.51 9.35
N ASP A 159 6.28 -18.42 10.24
CA ASP A 159 5.40 -19.54 9.92
C ASP A 159 3.92 -19.21 10.18
N ALA A 160 3.63 -18.01 10.73
CA ALA A 160 2.28 -17.54 10.96
C ALA A 160 1.53 -17.30 9.65
N HIS A 161 0.26 -17.68 9.61
CA HIS A 161 -0.63 -17.45 8.47
C HIS A 161 -0.75 -15.94 8.12
N ILE A 162 -0.84 -15.08 9.14
CA ILE A 162 -0.88 -13.62 9.00
C ILE A 162 0.30 -13.00 9.76
N LEU A 163 1.22 -12.38 9.02
CA LEU A 163 2.47 -11.89 9.57
C LEU A 163 2.30 -10.63 10.42
N ASP A 164 3.10 -10.57 11.49
CA ASP A 164 3.28 -9.41 12.35
C ASP A 164 4.77 -9.02 12.40
N LEU A 165 5.06 -7.76 12.73
CA LEU A 165 6.40 -7.20 12.80
C LEU A 165 6.70 -6.61 14.17
N THR A 166 7.95 -6.75 14.60
CA THR A 166 8.50 -6.03 15.75
C THR A 166 8.56 -4.52 15.50
N ARG A 167 8.51 -3.74 16.59
CA ARG A 167 8.76 -2.30 16.54
C ARG A 167 10.24 -2.05 16.25
N PRO A 168 10.60 -1.27 15.21
CA PRO A 168 11.99 -0.92 14.96
C PRO A 168 12.53 -0.03 16.08
N ASP A 169 13.71 -0.38 16.60
CA ASP A 169 14.42 0.42 17.59
C ASP A 169 15.14 1.58 16.92
N LYS A 170 14.69 2.81 17.19
CA LYS A 170 15.25 4.02 16.59
C LYS A 170 16.65 4.36 17.13
N GLU A 171 17.01 3.85 18.31
CA GLU A 171 18.32 4.07 18.92
C GLU A 171 19.42 3.30 18.16
N GLN A 172 19.04 2.27 17.41
CA GLN A 172 19.92 1.46 16.56
C GLN A 172 19.99 1.94 15.11
N LEU A 173 19.42 3.11 14.79
CA LEU A 173 19.44 3.62 13.42
C LEU A 173 20.86 3.92 12.95
N PRO A 174 21.30 3.33 11.83
CA PRO A 174 22.55 3.73 11.19
C PRO A 174 22.51 5.19 10.72
N ASP A 175 23.69 5.77 10.52
CA ASP A 175 23.82 7.13 10.00
C ASP A 175 23.12 7.30 8.65
N PHE A 176 22.55 8.49 8.47
CA PHE A 176 21.96 8.89 7.19
C PHE A 176 23.06 9.34 6.24
N ILE A 177 23.07 8.79 5.03
CA ILE A 177 23.99 9.16 3.96
C ILE A 177 23.23 9.77 2.79
N ASP A 178 23.94 10.59 2.00
CA ASP A 178 23.44 11.09 0.71
C ASP A 178 23.81 10.07 -0.39
N PRO A 179 22.84 9.42 -1.06
CA PRO A 179 23.09 8.56 -2.21
C PRO A 179 23.52 9.31 -3.48
N GLU A 180 23.56 10.65 -3.43
CA GLU A 180 23.97 11.55 -4.51
C GLU A 180 23.15 11.33 -5.79
N LEU A 181 21.82 11.29 -5.64
CA LEU A 181 20.92 11.01 -6.76
C LEU A 181 20.89 12.16 -7.77
N LYS A 182 21.01 11.80 -9.05
CA LYS A 182 20.97 12.68 -10.20
C LYS A 182 19.65 12.59 -10.94
N ALA A 183 19.34 13.61 -11.71
CA ALA A 183 18.18 13.56 -12.60
C ALA A 183 18.28 12.34 -13.52
N GLY A 184 17.25 11.49 -13.52
CA GLY A 184 17.18 10.29 -14.36
C GLY A 184 17.67 9.00 -13.70
N ASP A 185 18.26 9.08 -12.51
CA ASP A 185 18.54 7.90 -11.70
C ASP A 185 17.26 7.23 -11.21
N LEU A 186 17.34 5.93 -10.92
CA LEU A 186 16.31 5.18 -10.23
C LEU A 186 16.87 4.70 -8.88
N LEU A 187 16.26 5.17 -7.79
CA LEU A 187 16.45 4.62 -6.45
C LEU A 187 15.32 3.63 -6.15
N LEU A 188 15.67 2.36 -5.99
CA LEU A 188 14.80 1.35 -5.38
C LEU A 188 15.05 1.34 -3.87
N MET A 189 14.01 1.50 -3.06
CA MET A 189 14.15 1.58 -1.60
C MET A 189 13.10 0.71 -0.89
N ASP A 190 13.55 -0.18 -0.01
CA ASP A 190 12.73 -1.08 0.79
C ASP A 190 11.74 -0.30 1.68
N MET A 191 10.55 -0.87 1.89
CA MET A 191 9.48 -0.31 2.72
C MET A 191 9.89 0.06 4.16
N HIS A 192 10.87 -0.66 4.72
CA HIS A 192 11.38 -0.43 6.06
C HIS A 192 12.62 0.46 6.11
N THR A 193 13.20 0.82 4.96
CA THR A 193 14.37 1.71 4.92
C THR A 193 14.01 3.10 5.43
N TRP A 194 14.69 3.50 6.50
CA TRP A 194 14.59 4.83 7.04
C TRP A 194 15.25 5.84 6.11
N HIS A 195 14.57 6.95 5.89
CA HIS A 195 15.02 8.01 5.01
C HIS A 195 14.61 9.38 5.55
N LYS A 196 15.28 10.42 5.07
CA LYS A 196 15.07 11.82 5.47
C LYS A 196 15.28 12.72 4.26
N ALA A 197 14.38 13.66 4.03
CA ALA A 197 14.46 14.60 2.91
C ALA A 197 14.61 16.02 3.45
N PRO A 198 15.81 16.50 3.84
CA PRO A 198 16.00 17.87 4.30
C PRO A 198 15.67 18.88 3.19
N GLY A 199 15.33 20.11 3.60
CA GLY A 199 15.15 21.23 2.67
C GLY A 199 16.48 21.66 2.03
N GLY A 200 16.38 22.26 0.84
CA GLY A 200 17.50 22.86 0.12
C GLY A 200 17.56 24.39 0.26
N THR A 201 18.45 25.00 -0.52
CA THR A 201 18.65 26.46 -0.64
C THR A 201 18.30 27.01 -2.02
N THR A 202 17.90 26.16 -2.95
CA THR A 202 17.55 26.54 -4.33
C THR A 202 16.39 27.54 -4.39
N SER A 203 16.36 28.32 -5.47
CA SER A 203 15.23 29.15 -5.89
C SER A 203 14.30 28.46 -6.89
N ASP A 204 14.59 27.21 -7.26
CA ASP A 204 13.81 26.40 -8.20
C ASP A 204 13.05 25.27 -7.50
N ASP A 205 12.05 24.71 -8.18
CA ASP A 205 11.28 23.59 -7.66
C ASP A 205 12.12 22.30 -7.64
N ARG A 206 12.17 21.57 -6.51
CA ARG A 206 12.67 20.19 -6.47
C ARG A 206 11.55 19.23 -6.87
N VAL A 207 11.81 18.38 -7.87
CA VAL A 207 10.77 17.55 -8.48
C VAL A 207 11.22 16.09 -8.61
N GLY A 208 10.34 15.15 -8.29
CA GLY A 208 10.62 13.71 -8.46
C GLY A 208 9.37 12.85 -8.48
N ILE A 209 9.52 11.64 -9.02
CA ILE A 209 8.53 10.56 -8.97
C ILE A 209 8.87 9.64 -7.80
N PHE A 210 7.86 9.17 -7.07
CA PHE A 210 7.98 8.39 -5.84
C PHE A 210 6.94 7.26 -5.83
N ASN A 211 6.92 6.49 -6.91
CA ASN A 211 5.94 5.42 -7.08
C ASN A 211 6.22 4.27 -6.13
N LYS A 212 5.16 3.56 -5.74
CA LYS A 212 5.23 2.40 -4.87
C LYS A 212 4.67 1.19 -5.57
N TYR A 213 5.37 0.07 -5.42
CA TYR A 213 4.98 -1.19 -6.03
C TYR A 213 5.04 -2.30 -4.99
N CYS A 214 3.98 -3.12 -4.94
CA CYS A 214 3.98 -4.34 -4.14
C CYS A 214 4.04 -5.57 -5.03
N ALA A 215 4.57 -6.65 -4.47
CA ALA A 215 4.46 -7.97 -5.06
C ALA A 215 3.00 -8.38 -5.24
N VAL A 216 2.66 -9.05 -6.35
CA VAL A 216 1.29 -9.54 -6.60
C VAL A 216 0.79 -10.51 -5.54
N ASN A 217 1.71 -11.29 -4.94
CA ASN A 217 1.38 -12.22 -3.88
C ASN A 217 1.36 -11.60 -2.47
N ALA A 218 1.58 -10.30 -2.34
CA ALA A 218 1.62 -9.62 -1.05
C ALA A 218 0.68 -8.40 -1.07
N PRO A 219 -0.65 -8.61 -1.12
CA PRO A 219 -1.61 -7.52 -1.16
C PRO A 219 -1.46 -6.61 0.08
N PRO A 220 -1.72 -5.29 -0.03
CA PRO A 220 -1.71 -4.41 1.13
C PRO A 220 -2.73 -4.84 2.18
N ALA A 221 -2.34 -4.90 3.45
CA ALA A 221 -3.23 -5.35 4.52
C ALA A 221 -4.47 -4.46 4.69
N ALA A 222 -4.34 -3.15 4.41
CA ALA A 222 -5.45 -2.19 4.42
C ALA A 222 -6.30 -2.19 3.12
N GLY A 223 -5.96 -3.05 2.16
CA GLY A 223 -6.54 -3.12 0.83
C GLY A 223 -5.87 -2.18 -0.17
N TYR A 224 -6.15 -2.39 -1.46
CA TYR A 224 -5.57 -1.58 -2.53
C TYR A 224 -6.12 -0.15 -2.55
N TYR A 225 -5.31 0.79 -3.03
CA TYR A 225 -5.77 2.13 -3.37
C TYR A 225 -6.83 2.05 -4.49
N PRO A 226 -7.97 2.74 -4.37
CA PRO A 226 -9.05 2.66 -5.35
C PRO A 226 -8.74 3.49 -6.59
N TYR A 227 -7.97 2.90 -7.52
CA TYR A 227 -7.78 3.51 -8.83
C TYR A 227 -9.10 3.55 -9.61
N ASP A 228 -9.36 4.65 -10.31
CA ASP A 228 -10.54 4.78 -11.17
C ASP A 228 -10.27 4.26 -12.59
N CYS A 229 -11.33 4.12 -13.39
CA CYS A 229 -11.20 3.65 -14.78
C CYS A 229 -10.36 4.61 -15.63
N THR A 230 -10.34 5.91 -15.32
CA THR A 230 -9.54 6.89 -16.06
C THR A 230 -8.04 6.65 -15.82
N ALA A 231 -7.65 6.35 -14.59
CA ALA A 231 -6.29 5.97 -14.22
C ALA A 231 -5.86 4.66 -14.88
N TYR A 232 -6.74 3.67 -14.90
CA TYR A 232 -6.50 2.38 -15.56
C TYR A 232 -6.32 2.53 -17.09
N GLU A 233 -7.20 3.29 -17.75
CA GLU A 233 -7.14 3.53 -19.19
C GLU A 233 -6.01 4.47 -19.61
N ALA A 234 -5.36 5.17 -18.67
CA ALA A 234 -4.17 5.96 -18.95
C ALA A 234 -2.90 5.11 -19.14
N LEU A 235 -2.91 3.84 -18.73
CA LEU A 235 -1.81 2.90 -18.93
C LEU A 235 -1.90 2.23 -20.31
N SER A 236 -0.75 1.80 -20.84
CA SER A 236 -0.73 0.94 -22.02
C SER A 236 -1.43 -0.40 -21.76
N ASP A 237 -1.82 -1.11 -22.82
CA ASP A 237 -2.42 -2.45 -22.69
C ASP A 237 -1.53 -3.43 -21.91
N ALA A 238 -0.20 -3.31 -22.03
CA ALA A 238 0.74 -4.11 -21.26
C ALA A 238 0.84 -3.66 -19.79
N GLY A 239 0.74 -2.36 -19.52
CA GLY A 239 0.84 -1.77 -18.18
C GLY A 239 -0.41 -1.92 -17.34
N LYS A 240 -1.58 -2.14 -17.94
CA LYS A 240 -2.86 -2.36 -17.23
C LYS A 240 -2.77 -3.44 -16.14
N ARG A 241 -1.88 -4.42 -16.28
CA ARG A 241 -1.60 -5.42 -15.23
C ARG A 241 -1.11 -4.84 -13.89
N LEU A 242 -0.55 -3.63 -13.90
CA LEU A 242 -0.04 -2.96 -12.69
C LEU A 242 -1.18 -2.47 -11.79
N ILE A 243 -2.37 -2.24 -12.34
CA ILE A 243 -3.57 -1.84 -11.60
C ILE A 243 -4.60 -2.96 -11.77
N PRO A 244 -4.49 -4.05 -10.97
CA PRO A 244 -5.34 -5.24 -11.15
C PRO A 244 -6.80 -4.99 -10.72
N LEU A 245 -7.02 -3.96 -9.91
CA LEU A 245 -8.31 -3.59 -9.35
C LEU A 245 -8.50 -2.10 -9.60
N HIS A 246 -9.59 -1.77 -10.29
CA HIS A 246 -10.04 -0.41 -10.50
C HIS A 246 -11.57 -0.37 -10.47
N PHE A 247 -12.12 0.71 -9.94
CA PHE A 247 -13.56 0.91 -9.88
C PHE A 247 -13.90 2.39 -9.76
N ASP A 248 -14.91 2.83 -10.52
CA ASP A 248 -15.44 4.20 -10.41
C ASP A 248 -16.42 4.35 -9.24
N GLN A 249 -16.98 3.22 -8.78
CA GLN A 249 -17.91 3.20 -7.67
C GLN A 249 -17.17 3.27 -6.33
N PRO A 250 -17.69 4.01 -5.33
CA PRO A 250 -17.04 4.10 -4.03
C PRO A 250 -17.06 2.76 -3.27
N ILE A 251 -16.09 2.56 -2.38
CA ILE A 251 -16.15 1.50 -1.36
C ILE A 251 -17.14 1.94 -0.29
N THR A 252 -18.35 1.38 -0.35
CA THR A 252 -19.48 1.70 0.54
C THR A 252 -19.58 0.75 1.72
N ASP A 253 -19.20 -0.51 1.52
CA ASP A 253 -19.41 -1.57 2.49
C ASP A 253 -18.10 -2.23 2.87
N THR A 254 -18.07 -2.82 4.06
CA THR A 254 -16.96 -3.62 4.53
C THR A 254 -17.45 -4.81 5.33
N ARG A 255 -16.84 -5.96 5.08
CA ARG A 255 -17.23 -7.26 5.65
C ARG A 255 -16.02 -7.97 6.25
N LEU A 256 -16.24 -8.76 7.28
CA LEU A 256 -15.20 -9.51 7.98
C LEU A 256 -15.45 -11.01 7.89
N LEU A 257 -14.49 -11.74 7.33
CA LEU A 257 -14.35 -13.17 7.53
C LEU A 257 -13.66 -13.42 8.87
N ILE A 258 -14.37 -14.00 9.82
CA ILE A 258 -13.81 -14.41 11.11
C ILE A 258 -13.51 -15.90 11.03
N GLU A 259 -12.26 -16.26 11.27
CA GLU A 259 -11.80 -17.64 11.38
C GLU A 259 -11.43 -17.97 12.83
N ALA A 260 -11.90 -19.12 13.30
CA ALA A 260 -11.41 -19.77 14.50
C ALA A 260 -10.93 -21.18 14.16
N THR A 261 -9.73 -21.53 14.62
CA THR A 261 -9.13 -22.85 14.37
C THR A 261 -9.23 -23.73 15.61
N SER A 262 -9.71 -24.96 15.45
CA SER A 262 -9.72 -25.99 16.50
C SER A 262 -9.05 -27.25 15.97
N GLY A 263 -7.82 -27.52 16.44
CA GLY A 263 -7.00 -28.59 15.87
C GLY A 263 -6.60 -28.27 14.43
N SER A 264 -6.98 -29.13 13.48
CA SER A 264 -6.72 -28.94 12.04
C SER A 264 -7.92 -28.38 11.26
N GLU A 265 -9.04 -28.12 11.93
CA GLU A 265 -10.29 -27.68 11.28
C GLU A 265 -10.51 -26.19 11.51
N SER A 266 -10.78 -25.48 10.42
CA SER A 266 -11.16 -24.06 10.42
C SER A 266 -12.67 -23.89 10.41
N TRP A 267 -13.13 -22.98 11.25
CA TRP A 267 -14.53 -22.60 11.38
C TRP A 267 -14.69 -21.13 11.07
N TYR A 268 -15.76 -20.78 10.35
CA TYR A 268 -16.05 -19.42 9.93
C TYR A 268 -17.40 -18.97 10.46
N PHE A 269 -17.43 -17.80 11.09
CA PHE A 269 -18.66 -17.24 11.64
C PHE A 269 -19.43 -16.46 10.57
N LEU A 270 -20.73 -16.75 10.43
CA LEU A 270 -21.67 -15.94 9.66
C LEU A 270 -22.78 -15.38 10.55
N ALA A 271 -23.13 -14.13 10.33
CA ALA A 271 -24.25 -13.47 10.99
C ALA A 271 -25.58 -13.81 10.28
N SER A 272 -26.65 -13.94 11.07
CA SER A 272 -28.02 -14.11 10.58
C SER A 272 -28.55 -12.77 10.05
N ILE A 273 -29.10 -12.75 8.83
CA ILE A 273 -29.62 -11.52 8.19
C ILE A 273 -31.01 -11.16 8.73
N ASP A 274 -31.88 -12.16 8.86
CA ASP A 274 -33.32 -11.96 9.12
C ASP A 274 -33.95 -13.06 10.00
N GLY A 275 -33.13 -13.93 10.60
CA GLY A 275 -33.61 -15.06 11.41
C GLY A 275 -34.26 -16.19 10.59
N ASN A 276 -34.27 -16.11 9.25
CA ASN A 276 -34.88 -17.11 8.37
C ASN A 276 -33.85 -18.04 7.70
N GLY A 277 -32.64 -18.14 8.23
CA GLY A 277 -31.57 -19.00 7.70
C GLY A 277 -30.79 -18.40 6.53
N SER A 278 -30.88 -17.08 6.32
CA SER A 278 -30.01 -16.35 5.41
C SER A 278 -28.78 -15.82 6.16
N TRP A 279 -27.58 -16.05 5.60
CA TRP A 279 -26.32 -15.79 6.29
C TRP A 279 -25.43 -14.82 5.52
N GLU A 280 -24.71 -13.96 6.24
CA GLU A 280 -23.71 -13.06 5.67
C GLU A 280 -22.45 -12.93 6.54
N LEU A 281 -21.39 -12.38 5.97
CA LEU A 281 -20.24 -11.95 6.76
C LEU A 281 -20.63 -10.75 7.64
N PRO A 282 -20.20 -10.71 8.91
CA PRO A 282 -20.40 -9.54 9.77
C PRO A 282 -19.77 -8.27 9.17
N GLY A 283 -20.31 -7.10 9.53
CA GLY A 283 -19.94 -5.81 8.96
C GLY A 283 -21.15 -5.06 8.41
N GLY A 284 -20.97 -4.30 7.34
CA GLY A 284 -22.02 -3.51 6.71
C GLY A 284 -21.49 -2.23 6.06
N THR A 285 -22.33 -1.20 6.00
CA THR A 285 -21.98 0.09 5.41
C THR A 285 -20.90 0.78 6.26
N GLY A 286 -19.72 0.94 5.68
CA GLY A 286 -18.54 1.52 6.33
C GLY A 286 -18.31 2.97 5.94
N TRP A 287 -17.39 3.62 6.64
CA TRP A 287 -16.93 4.97 6.32
C TRP A 287 -15.41 5.00 6.14
N GLU A 288 -14.93 6.04 5.46
CA GLU A 288 -13.52 6.39 5.37
C GLU A 288 -13.07 7.08 6.67
N GLU A 289 -11.98 6.62 7.26
CA GLU A 289 -11.42 7.25 8.46
C GLU A 289 -10.91 8.67 8.18
N GLU A 290 -10.89 9.52 9.20
CA GLU A 290 -10.32 10.86 9.09
C GLU A 290 -8.80 10.82 8.88
N LYS A 291 -8.22 11.93 8.38
CA LYS A 291 -6.75 12.13 8.26
C LYS A 291 -6.05 11.15 7.29
N VAL A 292 -6.80 10.53 6.40
CA VAL A 292 -6.27 9.70 5.30
C VAL A 292 -5.63 10.55 4.17
N GLY A 293 -6.05 11.80 4.00
CA GLY A 293 -5.50 12.65 2.93
C GLY A 293 -5.87 12.08 1.56
N TRP A 294 -4.87 11.84 0.71
CA TRP A 294 -5.09 11.25 -0.62
C TRP A 294 -5.07 9.72 -0.61
N ASP A 295 -4.50 9.08 0.40
CA ASP A 295 -4.35 7.63 0.48
C ASP A 295 -5.58 7.02 1.17
N VAL A 296 -6.63 6.89 0.36
CA VAL A 296 -8.00 6.50 0.73
C VAL A 296 -8.27 5.03 0.41
N GLY A 297 -9.37 4.50 0.96
CA GLY A 297 -9.91 3.18 0.65
C GLY A 297 -9.80 2.17 1.79
N ALA A 298 -9.04 2.47 2.84
CA ALA A 298 -9.00 1.64 4.03
C ALA A 298 -10.37 1.69 4.75
N ARG A 299 -10.80 0.54 5.27
CA ARG A 299 -12.08 0.38 6.01
C ARG A 299 -11.90 -0.33 7.35
N ILE A 300 -10.66 -0.55 7.81
CA ILE A 300 -10.40 -1.32 9.04
C ILE A 300 -11.03 -0.66 10.27
N GLY A 301 -10.91 0.66 10.44
CA GLY A 301 -11.53 1.33 11.59
C GLY A 301 -13.06 1.31 11.59
N SER A 302 -13.69 1.41 10.42
CA SER A 302 -15.14 1.26 10.32
C SER A 302 -15.58 -0.18 10.54
N LEU A 303 -14.85 -1.14 9.98
CA LEU A 303 -15.08 -2.57 10.20
C LEU A 303 -14.98 -2.96 11.68
N GLN A 304 -13.93 -2.51 12.37
CA GLN A 304 -13.75 -2.73 13.81
C GLN A 304 -14.97 -2.26 14.62
N SER A 305 -15.46 -1.04 14.33
CA SER A 305 -16.61 -0.48 15.02
C SER A 305 -17.92 -1.23 14.70
N LEU A 306 -18.14 -1.58 13.43
CA LEU A 306 -19.31 -2.35 13.00
C LEU A 306 -19.34 -3.73 13.67
N VAL A 307 -18.23 -4.46 13.65
CA VAL A 307 -18.08 -5.78 14.25
C VAL A 307 -18.22 -5.70 15.77
N LYS A 308 -17.65 -4.67 16.41
CA LYS A 308 -17.85 -4.45 17.85
C LYS A 308 -19.32 -4.25 18.21
N ASN A 309 -20.06 -3.48 17.42
CA ASN A 309 -21.47 -3.24 17.67
C ASN A 309 -22.34 -4.48 17.39
N GLN A 310 -22.01 -5.24 16.34
CA GLN A 310 -22.79 -6.42 15.93
C GLN A 310 -22.54 -7.65 16.81
N LEU A 311 -21.28 -7.89 17.17
CA LEU A 311 -20.82 -9.14 17.80
C LEU A 311 -20.22 -8.95 19.20
N ASN A 312 -20.08 -7.71 19.66
CA ASN A 312 -19.47 -7.36 20.96
C ASN A 312 -18.00 -7.77 21.13
N ILE A 313 -17.28 -8.07 20.04
CA ILE A 313 -15.85 -8.39 20.06
C ILE A 313 -14.97 -7.24 19.58
N ASP A 314 -13.76 -7.17 20.11
CA ASP A 314 -12.72 -6.26 19.63
C ASP A 314 -11.75 -7.04 18.74
N ILE A 315 -11.62 -6.63 17.47
CA ILE A 315 -10.64 -7.21 16.54
C ILE A 315 -9.43 -6.26 16.39
N PRO A 316 -8.25 -6.60 16.95
CA PRO A 316 -7.11 -5.67 17.03
C PRO A 316 -6.42 -5.38 15.69
N TRP A 317 -6.74 -6.16 14.66
CA TRP A 317 -6.22 -6.04 13.30
C TRP A 317 -7.19 -6.70 12.31
N ALA A 318 -7.01 -6.43 11.02
CA ALA A 318 -7.66 -7.15 9.93
C ALA A 318 -6.72 -7.21 8.71
N SER A 319 -6.87 -8.19 7.83
CA SER A 319 -6.09 -8.28 6.59
C SER A 319 -7.01 -8.34 5.38
N TYR A 320 -6.75 -7.53 4.37
CA TYR A 320 -7.50 -7.52 3.11
C TYR A 320 -7.60 -8.91 2.48
N ILE A 321 -8.78 -9.26 1.95
CA ILE A 321 -9.02 -10.48 1.16
C ILE A 321 -9.29 -10.10 -0.30
N GLU A 322 -10.39 -9.39 -0.55
CA GLU A 322 -10.85 -9.01 -1.89
C GLU A 322 -11.78 -7.79 -1.83
N ASP A 323 -12.02 -7.20 -3.00
CA ASP A 323 -13.07 -6.19 -3.23
C ASP A 323 -14.16 -6.82 -4.10
N VAL A 324 -15.42 -6.74 -3.66
CA VAL A 324 -16.57 -7.34 -4.33
C VAL A 324 -17.49 -6.24 -4.84
N ALA A 325 -17.80 -6.25 -6.14
CA ALA A 325 -18.80 -5.34 -6.71
C ALA A 325 -20.21 -5.68 -6.19
N THR A 326 -20.98 -4.65 -5.85
CA THR A 326 -22.36 -4.76 -5.35
C THR A 326 -23.24 -3.72 -6.07
N ASP A 327 -24.56 -3.84 -5.94
CA ASP A 327 -25.52 -2.89 -6.55
C ASP A 327 -25.34 -1.45 -6.05
N GLY A 328 -24.81 -1.27 -4.81
CA GLY A 328 -24.62 0.03 -4.17
C GLY A 328 -23.20 0.60 -4.22
N GLY A 329 -22.23 -0.16 -4.74
CA GLY A 329 -20.82 0.21 -4.74
C GLY A 329 -19.89 -0.99 -4.65
N VAL A 330 -18.76 -0.83 -3.94
CA VAL A 330 -17.81 -1.90 -3.66
C VAL A 330 -17.85 -2.28 -2.19
N SER A 331 -17.87 -3.59 -1.91
CA SER A 331 -17.73 -4.16 -0.57
C SER A 331 -16.31 -4.69 -0.39
N ARG A 332 -15.56 -4.11 0.56
CA ARG A 332 -14.20 -4.56 0.89
C ARG A 332 -14.23 -5.62 1.98
N VAL A 333 -13.75 -6.82 1.65
CA VAL A 333 -13.71 -7.97 2.55
C VAL A 333 -12.33 -8.06 3.21
N TYR A 334 -12.33 -8.19 4.53
CA TYR A 334 -11.12 -8.48 5.32
C TYR A 334 -11.28 -9.82 6.02
N GLY A 335 -10.17 -10.40 6.43
CA GLY A 335 -10.10 -11.56 7.31
C GLY A 335 -9.48 -11.23 8.65
N TYR A 336 -9.94 -11.94 9.67
CA TYR A 336 -9.41 -11.98 11.02
C TYR A 336 -9.36 -13.44 11.47
N ALA A 337 -8.22 -13.88 11.97
CA ALA A 337 -8.05 -15.21 12.52
C ALA A 337 -7.51 -15.10 13.94
N ASP A 338 -8.18 -15.76 14.87
CA ASP A 338 -7.76 -15.80 16.26
C ASP A 338 -8.23 -17.12 16.91
N ALA A 339 -7.27 -17.86 17.46
CA ALA A 339 -7.52 -19.14 18.09
C ALA A 339 -8.31 -18.99 19.41
N GLU A 340 -8.32 -17.80 20.00
CA GLU A 340 -9.00 -17.51 21.27
C GLU A 340 -10.42 -16.95 21.08
N VAL A 341 -10.92 -16.82 19.85
CA VAL A 341 -12.32 -16.39 19.63
C VAL A 341 -13.26 -17.44 20.24
N ASP A 342 -13.95 -17.05 21.32
CA ASP A 342 -14.98 -17.87 21.93
C ASP A 342 -16.16 -18.04 20.98
N ARG A 343 -16.28 -19.25 20.45
CA ARG A 343 -17.33 -19.61 19.49
C ARG A 343 -18.73 -19.54 20.09
N GLY A 344 -18.88 -19.58 21.42
CA GLY A 344 -20.17 -19.56 22.10
C GLY A 344 -20.73 -18.16 22.39
N SER A 345 -19.96 -17.09 22.18
CA SER A 345 -20.33 -15.74 22.63
C SER A 345 -20.66 -14.73 21.52
N LEU A 346 -20.61 -15.14 20.25
CA LEU A 346 -20.77 -14.22 19.12
C LEU A 346 -22.23 -14.08 18.68
N GLY A 347 -22.87 -12.97 19.08
CA GLY A 347 -24.07 -12.39 18.46
C GLY A 347 -25.19 -13.36 18.04
N ASP A 348 -25.97 -12.93 17.04
CA ASP A 348 -26.96 -13.77 16.34
C ASP A 348 -26.33 -14.29 15.05
N GLY A 349 -25.73 -15.49 15.14
CA GLY A 349 -24.96 -16.10 14.06
C GLY A 349 -24.59 -17.56 14.36
N ASP A 350 -23.92 -18.21 13.41
CA ASP A 350 -23.47 -19.60 13.58
C ASP A 350 -22.10 -19.82 12.89
N TRP A 351 -21.45 -20.91 13.26
CA TRP A 351 -20.13 -21.31 12.77
C TRP A 351 -20.25 -22.44 11.76
N PHE A 352 -19.57 -22.27 10.64
CA PHE A 352 -19.60 -23.22 9.54
C PHE A 352 -18.18 -23.67 9.19
N THR A 353 -18.02 -24.94 8.88
CA THR A 353 -16.84 -25.47 8.20
C THR A 353 -16.84 -25.03 6.74
N GLN A 354 -15.67 -25.10 6.08
CA GLN A 354 -15.58 -24.83 4.64
C GLN A 354 -16.52 -25.75 3.83
N ASP A 355 -16.59 -27.03 4.17
CA ASP A 355 -17.48 -27.99 3.48
C ASP A 355 -18.96 -27.63 3.65
N GLN A 356 -19.38 -27.18 4.82
CA GLN A 356 -20.75 -26.70 5.02
C GLN A 356 -21.05 -25.46 4.16
N LEU A 357 -20.14 -24.48 4.13
CA LEU A 357 -20.29 -23.29 3.30
C LEU A 357 -20.39 -23.63 1.81
N LEU A 358 -19.53 -24.54 1.33
CA LEU A 358 -19.55 -25.02 -0.06
C LEU A 358 -20.86 -25.74 -0.40
N ASN A 359 -21.36 -26.58 0.51
CA ASN A 359 -22.64 -27.26 0.32
C ASN A 359 -23.84 -26.29 0.33
N MET A 360 -23.77 -25.22 1.12
CA MET A 360 -24.85 -24.23 1.24
C MET A 360 -24.89 -23.25 0.06
N PHE A 361 -23.73 -22.73 -0.35
CA PHE A 361 -23.67 -21.61 -1.30
C PHE A 361 -23.03 -21.94 -2.64
N GLY A 362 -22.27 -23.04 -2.73
CA GLY A 362 -21.45 -23.37 -3.88
C GLY A 362 -20.15 -22.56 -3.96
N GLU A 363 -19.21 -23.05 -4.78
CA GLU A 363 -17.85 -22.51 -4.91
C GLU A 363 -17.81 -21.06 -5.41
N SER A 364 -18.74 -20.67 -6.28
CA SER A 364 -18.75 -19.34 -6.90
C SER A 364 -19.28 -18.24 -5.98
N HIS A 365 -19.86 -18.59 -4.82
CA HIS A 365 -20.41 -17.59 -3.90
C HIS A 365 -19.32 -16.76 -3.24
N ALA A 366 -19.59 -15.48 -2.99
CA ALA A 366 -18.58 -14.53 -2.48
C ALA A 366 -17.95 -14.99 -1.15
N ILE A 367 -18.73 -15.56 -0.24
CA ILE A 367 -18.22 -16.11 1.04
C ILE A 367 -17.25 -17.27 0.80
N CYS A 368 -17.58 -18.21 -0.08
CA CYS A 368 -16.74 -19.36 -0.40
C CYS A 368 -15.44 -18.94 -1.10
N ARG A 369 -15.50 -17.92 -1.96
CA ARG A 369 -14.31 -17.33 -2.59
C ARG A 369 -13.42 -16.62 -1.57
N ALA A 370 -14.01 -15.89 -0.62
CA ALA A 370 -13.27 -15.21 0.44
C ALA A 370 -12.53 -16.23 1.32
N VAL A 371 -13.21 -17.32 1.73
CA VAL A 371 -12.59 -18.45 2.47
C VAL A 371 -11.45 -19.08 1.68
N SER A 372 -11.69 -19.41 0.40
CA SER A 372 -10.67 -20.01 -0.46
C SER A 372 -9.45 -19.09 -0.64
N THR A 373 -9.68 -17.79 -0.76
CA THR A 373 -8.63 -16.77 -0.92
C THR A 373 -7.88 -16.50 0.39
N TRP A 374 -8.57 -16.62 1.53
CA TRP A 374 -7.95 -16.51 2.86
C TRP A 374 -6.90 -17.59 3.04
N HIS A 375 -7.20 -18.83 2.66
CA HIS A 375 -6.35 -20.03 2.80
C HIS A 375 -5.26 -20.22 1.73
N ARG A 376 -5.07 -19.25 0.82
CA ARG A 376 -4.02 -19.34 -0.20
C ARG A 376 -2.62 -19.20 0.43
N GLU A 377 -1.89 -20.31 0.48
CA GLU A 377 -0.51 -20.36 0.99
C GLU A 377 0.49 -19.53 0.16
N ASP A 378 0.17 -19.26 -1.10
CA ASP A 378 1.04 -18.46 -1.97
C ASP A 378 0.96 -16.95 -1.66
N LEU A 379 -0.03 -16.51 -0.87
CA LEU A 379 -0.22 -15.12 -0.49
C LEU A 379 0.44 -14.79 0.86
N ILE A 380 1.17 -13.68 0.89
CA ILE A 380 1.85 -13.16 2.08
C ILE A 380 1.04 -12.00 2.64
N ARG A 381 0.39 -12.25 3.77
CA ARG A 381 -0.52 -11.30 4.42
C ARG A 381 0.12 -10.68 5.66
N GLY A 382 -0.21 -9.41 5.90
CA GLY A 382 0.20 -8.69 7.10
C GLY A 382 -1.02 -8.23 7.89
N ARG A 383 -0.81 -7.87 9.15
CA ARG A 383 -1.85 -7.29 10.00
C ARG A 383 -2.07 -5.82 9.67
N GLY A 384 -3.24 -5.49 9.11
CA GLY A 384 -3.69 -4.12 8.92
C GLY A 384 -4.27 -3.53 10.21
N LYS A 385 -4.20 -2.20 10.35
CA LYS A 385 -4.65 -1.47 11.55
C LYS A 385 -5.51 -0.27 11.12
N ALA A 386 -6.36 0.22 12.01
CA ALA A 386 -7.08 1.48 11.79
C ALA A 386 -6.16 2.70 11.86
N VAL A 387 -6.58 3.84 11.30
CA VAL A 387 -5.83 5.11 11.38
C VAL A 387 -5.68 5.55 12.85
N SER A 388 -6.71 5.32 13.66
CA SER A 388 -6.69 5.59 15.11
C SER A 388 -5.57 4.84 15.84
N GLN A 389 -5.19 3.66 15.33
CA GLN A 389 -4.11 2.81 15.86
C GLN A 389 -2.73 3.15 15.29
N SER A 390 -2.59 4.22 14.48
CA SER A 390 -1.32 4.55 13.80
C SER A 390 -0.11 4.74 14.74
N ARG A 391 -0.32 5.22 15.97
CA ARG A 391 0.73 5.34 16.99
C ARG A 391 1.08 4.01 17.67
N GLN A 392 0.22 3.01 17.53
CA GLN A 392 0.26 1.69 18.13
C GLN A 392 0.40 0.61 17.05
N GLN A 393 0.89 0.95 15.85
CA GLN A 393 0.90 -0.01 14.74
C GLN A 393 1.77 -1.26 15.01
N PHE A 394 2.70 -1.19 15.97
CA PHE A 394 3.55 -2.30 16.39
C PHE A 394 3.18 -2.82 17.80
N GLU A 395 1.99 -2.48 18.28
CA GLU A 395 1.39 -3.02 19.52
C GLU A 395 0.38 -4.12 19.21
#